data_AF-A0A5N6NA73-F1
#
_entry.id   AF-A0A5N6NA73-F1
#
_cell.length_a   1.000
_cell.length_b   1.000
_cell.length_c   1.000
_cell.angle_alpha   90.00
_cell.angle_beta   90.00
_cell.angle_gamma   90.00
#
_symmetry.space_group_name_H-M   'P 1'
#
loop_
_entity.id
_entity.type
_entity.pdbx_description
1 polymer ?
#
loop_
_entity_poly.entity_id
_entity_poly.type
_entity_poly.pdbx_seq_one_letter_code
_entity_poly.pdbx_strand_id
1 'polypeptide(L)'
;MAALNKHDTENGPFIPTVPAAGAGGAPVPKDLALYSDEDYKKMEVDSKALWLIQIEIPNSIIHAFKKCKSAQELWNSLQQMYEGSEDVKENKKDMLKQKFENFCQQNNEKMTSQYLRYVQLVDELVAAGVKMENQDCISDGNRCSGT
;
A
#
# COMPACT_ATOMS: atom_id res chain seq x y z
N MET A 1 -5.36 4.16 -25.70
CA MET A 1 -4.83 4.14 -24.33
C MET A 1 -3.62 3.24 -24.31
N ALA A 2 -2.42 3.80 -24.15
CA ALA A 2 -1.21 2.99 -23.99
C ALA A 2 -1.19 2.47 -22.56
N ALA A 3 -1.05 1.15 -22.39
CA ALA A 3 -0.91 0.55 -21.07
C ALA A 3 0.46 0.96 -20.48
N LEU A 4 0.44 1.64 -19.33
CA LEU A 4 1.63 1.79 -18.49
C LEU A 4 2.00 0.41 -17.95
N ASN A 5 3.22 -0.05 -18.21
CA ASN A 5 3.70 -1.30 -17.63
C ASN A 5 4.15 -1.04 -16.18
N LYS A 6 3.87 -1.97 -15.27
CA LYS A 6 4.28 -1.91 -13.85
C LYS A 6 5.79 -1.61 -13.66
N HIS A 7 6.60 -2.04 -14.62
CA HIS A 7 8.05 -1.81 -14.65
C HIS A 7 8.43 -0.32 -14.79
N ASP A 8 7.57 0.50 -15.38
CA ASP A 8 7.81 1.94 -15.60
C ASP A 8 7.65 2.77 -14.31
N THR A 9 7.01 2.19 -13.28
CA THR A 9 6.77 2.81 -11.96
C THR A 9 7.59 2.20 -10.82
N GLU A 10 8.24 1.05 -11.05
CA GLU A 10 9.03 0.33 -10.02
C GLU A 10 10.45 0.88 -9.83
N ASN A 11 10.98 1.57 -10.82
CA ASN A 11 12.25 2.29 -10.67
C ASN A 11 11.94 3.74 -10.34
N GLY A 12 12.46 4.22 -9.21
CA GLY A 12 12.24 5.57 -8.71
C GLY A 12 12.69 6.68 -9.65
N PRO A 13 12.68 7.95 -9.20
CA PRO A 13 13.13 9.05 -10.04
C PRO A 13 14.42 8.62 -10.73
N PHE A 14 14.38 8.52 -12.06
CA PHE A 14 15.55 8.04 -12.77
C PHE A 14 16.58 9.15 -12.74
N ILE A 15 17.36 9.13 -11.67
CA ILE A 15 18.56 9.92 -11.49
C ILE A 15 19.68 8.97 -11.87
N PRO A 16 20.37 9.20 -13.00
CA PRO A 16 21.59 8.49 -13.32
C PRO A 16 22.50 8.48 -12.11
N THR A 17 22.88 7.29 -11.65
CA THR A 17 23.74 7.11 -10.49
C THR A 17 24.96 6.32 -10.89
N VAL A 18 26.08 6.62 -10.24
CA VAL A 18 27.30 5.82 -10.34
C VAL A 18 27.41 4.90 -9.12
N PRO A 19 28.01 3.70 -9.27
CA PRO A 19 28.34 2.86 -8.11
C PRO A 19 29.18 3.67 -7.12
N ALA A 20 28.86 3.57 -5.83
CA ALA A 20 29.69 4.19 -4.81
C ALA A 20 31.13 3.67 -4.91
N ALA A 21 32.10 4.55 -4.73
CA ALA A 21 33.51 4.18 -4.66
C ALA A 21 33.75 3.41 -3.33
N GLY A 22 33.49 2.10 -3.34
CA GLY A 22 33.65 1.21 -2.18
C GLY A 22 32.53 0.18 -2.07
N ALA A 23 32.87 -1.02 -1.56
CA ALA A 23 31.93 -2.12 -1.39
C ALA A 23 30.86 -1.76 -0.33
N GLY A 24 29.64 -1.44 -0.79
CA GLY A 24 28.45 -1.31 0.06
C GLY A 24 27.86 0.10 0.22
N GLY A 25 28.37 1.12 -0.49
CA GLY A 25 27.78 2.47 -0.45
C GLY A 25 26.53 2.61 -1.34
N ALA A 26 25.57 3.44 -0.90
CA ALA A 26 24.41 3.79 -1.72
C ALA A 26 24.84 4.50 -3.03
N PRO A 27 24.16 4.25 -4.17
CA PRO A 27 24.51 4.87 -5.45
C PRO A 27 24.52 6.40 -5.35
N VAL A 28 25.56 7.04 -5.88
CA VAL A 28 25.72 8.50 -5.82
C VAL A 28 25.19 9.10 -7.12
N PRO A 29 24.43 10.22 -7.09
CA PRO A 29 24.01 10.90 -8.30
C PRO A 29 25.19 11.20 -9.22
N LYS A 30 25.08 10.76 -10.47
CA LYS A 30 26.06 10.99 -11.52
C LYS A 30 26.06 12.48 -11.89
N ASP A 31 27.24 13.01 -12.18
CA ASP A 31 27.35 14.35 -12.77
C ASP A 31 26.63 14.38 -14.13
N LEU A 32 25.89 15.46 -14.40
CA LEU A 32 25.22 15.71 -15.69
C LEU A 32 26.17 15.57 -16.88
N ALA A 33 27.44 15.94 -16.71
CA ALA A 33 28.46 15.84 -17.76
C ALA A 33 28.82 14.38 -18.14
N LEU A 34 28.41 13.38 -17.34
CA LEU A 34 28.70 11.97 -17.55
C LEU A 34 27.47 11.16 -17.98
N TYR A 35 26.35 11.82 -18.30
CA TYR A 35 25.12 11.14 -18.70
C TYR A 35 25.33 10.44 -20.03
N SER A 36 24.96 9.16 -20.10
CA SER A 36 24.97 8.42 -21.36
C SER A 36 23.64 8.57 -22.10
N ASP A 37 23.59 8.17 -23.37
CA ASP A 37 22.34 8.15 -24.14
C ASP A 37 21.27 7.25 -23.48
N GLU A 38 21.68 6.17 -22.81
CA GLU A 38 20.78 5.32 -22.03
C GLU A 38 20.19 6.05 -20.82
N ASP A 39 20.97 6.93 -20.18
CA ASP A 39 20.51 7.73 -19.06
C ASP A 39 19.38 8.67 -19.53
N TYR A 40 19.59 9.39 -20.64
CA TYR A 40 18.56 10.25 -21.23
C TYR A 40 17.31 9.50 -21.65
N LYS A 41 17.44 8.30 -22.25
CA LYS A 41 16.30 7.47 -22.62
C LYS A 41 15.44 7.10 -21.43
N LYS A 42 16.05 6.75 -20.29
CA LYS A 42 15.31 6.40 -19.07
C LYS A 42 14.63 7.62 -18.45
N MET A 43 15.27 8.79 -18.46
CA MET A 43 14.64 10.05 -18.04
C MET A 43 13.43 10.41 -18.91
N GLU A 44 13.53 10.19 -20.23
CA GLU A 44 12.43 10.44 -21.16
C GLU A 44 11.24 9.50 -20.89
N VAL A 45 11.51 8.23 -20.58
CA VAL A 45 10.47 7.26 -20.19
C VAL A 45 9.79 7.69 -18.89
N ASP A 46 10.53 8.04 -17.84
CA ASP A 46 9.95 8.53 -16.58
C ASP A 46 9.12 9.80 -16.79
N SER A 47 9.62 10.74 -17.60
CA SER A 47 8.89 11.98 -17.94
C SER A 47 7.58 11.70 -18.66
N LYS A 48 7.58 10.75 -19.61
CA LYS A 48 6.36 10.32 -20.31
C LYS A 48 5.39 9.63 -19.37
N ALA A 49 5.87 8.75 -18.50
CA ALA A 49 5.03 8.06 -17.52
C ALA A 49 4.42 9.05 -16.52
N LEU A 50 5.21 10.01 -16.01
CA LEU A 50 4.74 11.06 -15.12
C LEU A 50 3.62 11.87 -15.77
N TRP A 51 3.82 12.30 -17.02
CA TRP A 51 2.81 13.05 -17.78
C TRP A 51 1.54 12.24 -17.99
N LEU A 52 1.66 10.96 -18.39
CA LEU A 52 0.51 10.07 -18.60
C LEU A 52 -0.29 9.85 -17.31
N ILE A 53 0.36 9.72 -16.16
CA ILE A 53 -0.35 9.60 -14.88
C ILE A 53 -1.05 10.92 -14.55
N GLN A 54 -0.37 12.06 -14.74
CA GLN A 54 -0.93 13.39 -14.41
C GLN A 54 -2.21 13.73 -15.18
N ILE A 55 -2.31 13.36 -16.46
CA ILE A 55 -3.52 13.65 -17.27
C ILE A 55 -4.76 12.87 -16.81
N GLU A 56 -4.57 11.72 -16.15
CA GLU A 56 -5.67 10.90 -15.62
C GLU A 56 -6.12 11.36 -14.23
N ILE A 57 -5.32 12.18 -13.54
CA ILE A 57 -5.67 12.67 -12.19
C ILE A 57 -6.72 13.79 -12.31
N PRO A 58 -7.87 13.68 -11.61
CA PRO A 58 -8.85 14.75 -11.55
C PRO A 58 -8.26 16.07 -11.04
N ASN A 59 -8.62 17.18 -11.68
CA ASN A 59 -8.18 18.53 -11.28
C ASN A 59 -8.50 18.87 -9.82
N SER A 60 -9.52 18.24 -9.23
CA SER A 60 -9.90 18.40 -7.82
C SER A 60 -8.82 17.93 -6.85
N ILE A 61 -7.98 16.95 -7.21
CA ILE A 61 -6.98 16.35 -6.32
C ILE A 61 -5.54 16.53 -6.80
N ILE A 62 -5.32 16.96 -8.05
CA ILE A 62 -3.97 17.09 -8.63
C ILE A 62 -3.02 17.98 -7.81
N HIS A 63 -3.57 18.95 -7.07
CA HIS A 63 -2.80 19.85 -6.22
C HIS A 63 -2.09 19.14 -5.06
N ALA A 64 -2.61 18.00 -4.60
CA ALA A 64 -1.99 17.18 -3.55
C ALA A 64 -0.67 16.55 -4.01
N PHE A 65 -0.47 16.40 -5.32
CA PHE A 65 0.67 15.71 -5.91
C PHE A 65 1.74 16.63 -6.51
N LYS A 66 1.63 17.95 -6.32
CA LYS A 66 2.54 18.94 -6.91
C LYS A 66 4.02 18.75 -6.57
N LYS A 67 4.33 18.02 -5.48
CA LYS A 67 5.70 17.77 -5.03
C LYS A 67 6.33 16.53 -5.67
N CYS A 68 5.55 15.66 -6.31
CA CYS A 68 6.04 14.46 -6.97
C CYS A 68 6.81 14.83 -8.24
N LYS A 69 8.07 14.40 -8.33
CA LYS A 69 8.99 14.73 -9.43
C LYS A 69 9.23 13.57 -10.41
N SER A 70 8.75 12.38 -10.07
CA SER A 70 8.87 11.17 -10.92
C SER A 70 7.56 10.42 -10.99
N ALA A 71 7.45 9.56 -12.00
CA ALA A 71 6.28 8.69 -12.16
C ALA A 71 6.10 7.78 -10.95
N GLN A 72 7.19 7.23 -10.40
CA GLN A 72 7.15 6.41 -9.19
C GLN A 72 6.64 7.20 -7.98
N GLU A 73 7.18 8.40 -7.70
CA GLU A 73 6.73 9.20 -6.55
C GLU A 73 5.24 9.52 -6.65
N LEU A 74 4.77 9.84 -7.86
CA LEU A 74 3.36 10.12 -8.10
C LEU A 74 2.50 8.87 -7.90
N TRP A 75 2.91 7.74 -8.46
CA TRP A 75 2.22 6.46 -8.31
C TRP A 75 2.13 6.00 -6.85
N ASN A 76 3.25 6.05 -6.11
CA ASN A 76 3.28 5.69 -4.69
C ASN A 76 2.38 6.62 -3.86
N SER A 77 2.38 7.92 -4.17
CA SER A 77 1.51 8.89 -3.50
C SER A 77 0.03 8.62 -3.79
N LEU A 78 -0.30 8.24 -5.03
CA LEU A 78 -1.66 7.84 -5.40
C LEU A 78 -2.08 6.59 -4.61
N GLN A 79 -1.24 5.56 -4.57
CA GLN A 79 -1.51 4.36 -3.77
C GLN A 79 -1.72 4.71 -2.29
N GLN A 80 -0.86 5.55 -1.71
CA GLN A 80 -1.01 5.98 -0.32
C GLN A 80 -2.30 6.76 -0.07
N MET A 81 -2.73 7.60 -1.02
CA MET A 81 -3.95 8.39 -0.87
C MET A 81 -5.22 7.54 -0.91
N TYR A 82 -5.26 6.54 -1.80
CA TYR A 82 -6.46 5.73 -2.00
C TYR A 82 -6.52 4.49 -1.12
N GLU A 83 -5.38 3.84 -0.86
CA GLU A 83 -5.30 2.62 -0.06
C GLU A 83 -4.91 2.88 1.40
N GLY A 84 -4.40 4.07 1.71
CA GLY A 84 -3.76 4.40 2.98
C GLY A 84 -2.27 4.00 3.01
N SER A 85 -1.54 4.54 3.99
CA SER A 85 -0.14 4.15 4.23
C SER A 85 -0.06 2.72 4.80
N GLU A 86 1.12 2.10 4.72
CA GLU A 86 1.35 0.79 5.32
C GLU A 86 1.05 0.81 6.83
N ASP A 87 1.41 1.89 7.54
CA ASP A 87 1.08 2.07 8.95
C ASP A 87 -0.44 2.07 9.21
N VAL A 88 -1.23 2.70 8.33
CA VAL A 88 -2.71 2.68 8.44
C VAL A 88 -3.24 1.28 8.17
N LYS A 89 -2.68 0.56 7.21
CA LYS A 89 -3.04 -0.82 6.90
C LYS A 89 -2.72 -1.75 8.08
N GLU A 90 -1.55 -1.61 8.69
CA GLU A 90 -1.14 -2.42 9.84
C GLU A 90 -1.96 -2.10 11.09
N ASN A 91 -2.18 -0.81 11.39
CA ASN A 91 -3.08 -0.40 12.48
C ASN A 91 -4.49 -0.97 12.30
N LYS A 92 -5.01 -1.01 11.06
CA LYS A 92 -6.31 -1.64 10.78
C LYS A 92 -6.30 -3.13 11.10
N LYS A 93 -5.23 -3.87 10.75
CA LYS A 93 -5.09 -5.29 11.11
C LYS A 93 -5.09 -5.48 12.63
N ASP A 94 -4.33 -4.67 13.35
CA ASP A 94 -4.24 -4.77 14.81
C ASP A 94 -5.57 -4.45 15.49
N MET A 95 -6.28 -3.42 15.03
CA MET A 95 -7.64 -3.12 15.51
C MET A 95 -8.62 -4.27 15.25
N LEU A 96 -8.54 -4.92 14.08
CA LEU A 96 -9.40 -6.05 13.76
C LEU A 96 -9.07 -7.29 14.58
N LYS A 97 -7.79 -7.60 14.79
CA LYS A 97 -7.35 -8.68 15.69
C LYS A 97 -7.85 -8.45 17.11
N GLN A 98 -7.66 -7.24 17.64
CA GLN A 98 -8.16 -6.89 18.97
C GLN A 98 -9.69 -7.00 19.07
N LYS A 99 -10.43 -6.60 18.03
CA LYS A 99 -11.90 -6.80 17.98
C LYS A 99 -12.28 -8.28 17.99
N PHE A 100 -11.49 -9.12 17.32
CA PHE A 100 -11.69 -10.55 17.26
C PHE A 100 -11.41 -11.21 18.62
N GLU A 101 -10.27 -10.91 19.24
CA GLU A 101 -9.91 -11.41 20.57
C GLU A 101 -10.92 -11.00 21.66
N ASN A 102 -11.52 -9.81 21.52
CA ASN A 102 -12.54 -9.31 22.44
C ASN A 102 -13.97 -9.61 21.97
N PHE A 103 -14.14 -10.44 20.93
CA PHE A 103 -15.46 -10.71 20.38
C PHE A 103 -16.29 -11.52 21.38
N CYS A 104 -17.40 -10.93 21.84
CA CYS A 104 -18.35 -11.61 22.70
C CYS A 104 -19.80 -11.31 22.33
N GLN A 105 -20.72 -12.16 22.79
CA GLN A 105 -22.14 -11.88 22.72
C GLN A 105 -22.46 -10.64 23.56
N GLN A 106 -23.26 -9.73 23.02
CA GLN A 106 -23.72 -8.57 23.77
C GLN A 106 -24.95 -8.90 24.61
N ASN A 107 -25.18 -8.13 25.68
CA ASN A 107 -26.36 -8.30 26.53
C ASN A 107 -27.65 -8.17 25.69
N ASN A 108 -28.56 -9.14 25.83
CA ASN A 108 -29.81 -9.24 25.07
C ASN A 108 -29.65 -9.39 23.54
N GLU A 109 -28.46 -9.75 23.07
CA GLU A 109 -28.24 -10.02 21.65
C GLU A 109 -28.75 -11.41 21.26
N LYS A 110 -29.44 -11.50 20.10
CA LYS A 110 -29.87 -12.77 19.52
C LYS A 110 -28.68 -13.52 18.90
N MET A 111 -28.66 -14.84 19.00
CA MET A 111 -27.65 -15.71 18.36
C MET A 111 -27.41 -15.38 16.88
N THR A 112 -28.47 -15.14 16.10
CA THR A 112 -28.35 -14.78 14.68
C THR A 112 -27.61 -13.45 14.48
N SER A 113 -27.82 -12.46 15.35
CA SER A 113 -27.11 -11.17 15.30
C SER A 113 -25.64 -11.36 15.61
N GLN A 114 -25.33 -12.14 16.66
CA GLN A 114 -23.94 -12.44 17.03
C GLN A 114 -23.22 -13.16 15.88
N TYR A 115 -23.85 -14.16 15.27
CA TYR A 115 -23.28 -14.88 14.13
C TYR A 115 -23.00 -13.96 12.95
N LEU A 116 -23.93 -13.06 12.60
CA LEU A 116 -23.71 -12.09 11.52
C LEU A 116 -22.54 -11.14 11.82
N ARG A 117 -22.43 -10.62 13.04
CA ARG A 117 -21.27 -9.78 13.44
C ARG A 117 -19.96 -10.55 13.36
N TYR A 118 -19.97 -11.83 13.74
CA TYR A 118 -18.79 -12.69 13.67
C TYR A 118 -18.35 -12.88 12.21
N VAL A 119 -19.28 -13.26 11.32
CA VAL A 119 -18.99 -13.44 9.89
C VAL A 119 -18.45 -12.14 9.29
N GLN A 120 -19.09 -11.00 9.58
CA GLN A 120 -18.60 -9.69 9.14
C GLN A 120 -17.17 -9.40 9.61
N LEU A 121 -16.85 -9.70 10.87
CA LEU A 121 -15.51 -9.48 11.41
C LEU A 121 -14.46 -10.39 10.75
N VAL A 122 -14.81 -11.64 10.49
CA VAL A 122 -13.95 -12.60 9.75
C VAL A 122 -13.73 -12.11 8.31
N ASP A 123 -14.76 -11.65 7.62
CA ASP A 123 -14.65 -11.10 6.27
C ASP A 123 -13.74 -9.86 6.24
N GLU A 124 -13.86 -8.97 7.24
CA GLU A 124 -12.99 -7.81 7.39
C GLU A 124 -11.52 -8.20 7.63
N LEU A 125 -11.26 -9.23 8.44
CA LEU A 125 -9.92 -9.76 8.70
C LEU A 125 -9.28 -10.35 7.44
N VAL A 126 -10.05 -11.14 6.69
CA VAL A 126 -9.60 -11.73 5.41
C VAL A 126 -9.30 -10.63 4.39
N ALA A 127 -10.19 -9.64 4.26
CA ALA A 127 -9.98 -8.51 3.37
C ALA A 127 -8.74 -7.66 3.74
N ALA A 128 -8.40 -7.61 5.03
CA ALA A 128 -7.18 -6.96 5.52
C ALA A 128 -5.91 -7.83 5.40
N GLY A 129 -6.03 -9.07 4.91
CA GLY A 129 -4.90 -9.99 4.71
C GLY A 129 -4.37 -10.60 6.03
N VAL A 130 -5.17 -10.62 7.09
CA VAL A 130 -4.79 -11.26 8.35
C VAL A 130 -4.92 -12.78 8.19
N LYS A 131 -3.82 -13.51 8.47
CA LYS A 131 -3.85 -14.98 8.55
C LYS A 131 -4.42 -15.38 9.89
N MET A 132 -5.58 -16.04 9.89
CA MET A 132 -6.17 -16.67 11.06
C MET A 132 -5.75 -18.14 11.08
N GLU A 133 -5.25 -18.65 12.22
CA GLU A 133 -5.00 -20.08 12.39
C GLU A 133 -6.26 -20.76 12.92
N ASN A 134 -6.53 -22.01 12.49
CA ASN A 134 -7.76 -22.74 12.83
C ASN A 134 -7.99 -22.90 14.36
N GLN A 135 -6.95 -22.74 15.17
CA GLN A 135 -6.99 -22.87 16.62
C GLN A 135 -7.56 -21.63 17.33
N ASP A 136 -7.46 -20.45 16.68
CA ASP A 136 -8.02 -19.18 17.16
C ASP A 136 -9.55 -19.17 16.99
N CYS A 137 -10.07 -19.87 15.98
CA CYS A 137 -11.50 -19.93 15.68
C CYS A 137 -12.29 -20.80 16.69
N ILE A 138 -11.64 -21.81 17.27
CA ILE A 138 -12.30 -22.85 18.10
C ILE A 138 -12.27 -22.48 19.59
N SER A 139 -11.25 -21.75 20.05
CA SER A 139 -11.11 -21.34 21.44
C SER A 139 -12.13 -20.25 21.85
N ASP A 140 -12.53 -19.37 20.93
CA ASP A 140 -13.49 -18.29 21.21
C ASP A 140 -14.97 -18.72 21.19
N GLY A 141 -15.32 -19.78 20.46
CA GLY A 141 -16.67 -20.37 20.51
C GLY A 141 -17.07 -20.87 21.90
N ASN A 142 -16.09 -21.24 22.74
CA ASN A 142 -16.30 -21.71 24.11
C ASN A 142 -16.19 -20.58 25.16
N ARG A 143 -15.70 -19.39 24.81
CA ARG A 143 -15.47 -18.28 25.76
C ARG A 143 -16.76 -17.53 26.11
N CYS A 144 -17.73 -17.51 25.18
CA CYS A 144 -19.03 -16.85 25.38
C CYS A 144 -20.07 -17.69 26.12
N SER A 145 -19.83 -18.99 26.33
CA SER A 145 -20.78 -19.92 26.96
C SER A 145 -20.62 -20.05 28.49
N GLY A 146 -19.82 -19.19 29.12
CA GLY A 146 -19.42 -19.29 30.54
C GLY A 146 -20.21 -18.45 31.54
N THR A 147 -21.36 -17.85 31.18
CA THR A 147 -22.20 -17.07 32.10
C THR A 147 -23.66 -17.49 32.03
#